data_AF-T0RZU0-F1
#
_entry.id   AF-T0RZU0-F1
#
_cell.length_a   1.000
_cell.length_b   1.000
_cell.length_c   1.000
_cell.angle_alpha   90.00
_cell.angle_beta   90.00
_cell.angle_gamma   90.00
#
_symmetry.space_group_name_H-M   'P 1'
#
loop_
_entity.id
_entity.type
_entity.pdbx_description
1 polymer ?
#
loop_
_entity_poly.entity_id
_entity_poly.type
_entity_poly.pdbx_seq_one_letter_code
_entity_poly.pdbx_strand_id
1 'polypeptide(L)'
;MDKQVASEIILENLSFYEWMNIENILISIDPVDLVLIDEISLDDLKDLLDSLVKEGRLRAKELDGELKYKRVQKKTLKSKLLRFLK
;
A
#
# COMPACT_ATOMS: atom_id res chain seq x y z
N MET A 1 -18.10 -3.23 6.96
CA MET A 1 -16.90 -2.44 7.32
C MET A 1 -16.64 -1.35 6.27
N ASP A 2 -16.17 -0.17 6.68
CA ASP A 2 -15.87 0.94 5.77
C ASP A 2 -14.56 0.67 5.00
N LYS A 3 -14.67 0.49 3.68
CA LYS A 3 -13.52 0.24 2.78
C LYS A 3 -12.48 1.36 2.83
N GLN A 4 -12.86 2.58 3.26
CA GLN A 4 -11.90 3.66 3.48
C GLN A 4 -10.96 3.40 4.65
N VAL A 5 -11.48 2.91 5.78
CA VAL A 5 -10.67 2.63 6.97
C VAL A 5 -9.61 1.57 6.65
N ALA A 6 -10.03 0.48 6.01
CA ALA A 6 -9.12 -0.57 5.55
C ALA A 6 -8.04 -0.03 4.61
N SER A 7 -8.40 0.87 3.68
CA SER A 7 -7.45 1.43 2.72
C SER A 7 -6.37 2.28 3.38
N GLU A 8 -6.72 3.07 4.40
CA GLU A 8 -5.76 3.90 5.12
C GLU A 8 -4.81 3.03 5.96
N ILE A 9 -5.33 2.03 6.69
CA ILE A 9 -4.50 1.07 7.44
C ILE A 9 -3.48 0.38 6.52
N ILE A 10 -3.93 -0.13 5.37
CA ILE A 10 -3.04 -0.80 4.41
C ILE A 10 -1.95 0.16 3.90
N LEU A 11 -2.30 1.41 3.63
CA LEU A 11 -1.34 2.39 3.12
C LEU A 11 -0.34 2.86 4.17
N GLU A 12 -0.75 2.98 5.42
CA GLU A 12 0.15 3.32 6.53
C GLU A 12 1.23 2.26 6.72
N ASN A 13 0.87 0.99 6.49
CA ASN A 13 1.76 -0.15 6.68
C ASN A 13 2.56 -0.56 5.44
N LEU A 14 2.34 0.10 4.29
CA LEU A 14 3.05 -0.14 3.03
C LEU A 14 4.31 0.72 2.88
N SER A 15 5.43 0.07 2.56
CA SER A 15 6.73 0.72 2.41
C SER A 15 6.80 1.65 1.18
N PHE A 16 7.48 2.79 1.35
CA PHE A 16 7.90 3.66 0.24
C PHE A 16 9.19 3.20 -0.44
N TYR A 17 9.93 2.25 0.17
CA TYR A 17 11.27 1.85 -0.26
C TYR A 17 11.34 0.41 -0.72
N GLU A 18 10.55 -0.47 -0.11
CA GLU A 18 10.58 -1.91 -0.34
C GLU A 18 9.32 -2.39 -1.06
N TRP A 19 9.46 -3.51 -1.77
CA TRP A 19 8.34 -4.20 -2.41
C TRP A 19 7.82 -5.28 -1.47
N MET A 20 6.52 -5.26 -1.20
CA MET A 20 5.88 -6.14 -0.22
C MET A 20 4.85 -7.02 -0.91
N ASN A 21 4.87 -8.33 -0.67
CA ASN A 21 3.77 -9.21 -1.04
C ASN A 21 2.64 -9.10 0.02
N ILE A 22 1.51 -9.76 -0.22
CA ILE A 22 0.34 -9.68 0.68
C ILE A 22 0.69 -10.15 2.10
N GLU A 23 1.46 -11.22 2.23
CA GLU A 23 1.89 -11.73 3.54
C GLU A 23 2.70 -10.70 4.32
N ASN A 24 3.69 -10.08 3.68
CA ASN A 24 4.50 -9.03 4.29
C ASN A 24 3.67 -7.80 4.68
N ILE A 25 2.62 -7.47 3.91
CA ILE A 25 1.68 -6.39 4.24
C ILE A 25 0.88 -6.76 5.49
N LEU A 26 0.32 -7.97 5.55
CA LEU A 26 -0.47 -8.40 6.70
C LEU A 26 0.37 -8.46 7.99
N ILE A 27 1.63 -8.92 7.88
CA ILE A 27 2.57 -8.97 9.00
C ILE A 27 2.98 -7.57 9.47
N SER A 28 2.99 -6.58 8.59
CA SER A 28 3.39 -5.21 8.95
C SER A 28 2.30 -4.41 9.66
N ILE A 29 1.04 -4.86 9.63
CA ILE A 29 -0.09 -4.20 10.29
C ILE A 29 -0.05 -4.49 11.79
N ASP A 30 -0.26 -3.45 12.60
CA ASP A 30 -0.37 -3.59 14.06
C ASP A 30 -1.54 -4.53 14.42
N PRO A 31 -1.37 -5.47 15.37
CA PRO A 31 -2.46 -6.34 15.83
C PRO A 31 -3.75 -5.62 16.21
N VAL A 32 -3.67 -4.38 16.72
CA VAL A 32 -4.85 -3.56 17.04
C VAL A 32 -5.61 -3.15 15.78
N ASP A 33 -4.89 -2.79 14.71
CA ASP A 33 -5.47 -2.41 13.43
C ASP A 33 -5.97 -3.63 12.64
N LEU A 34 -5.34 -4.80 12.83
CA LEU A 34 -5.82 -6.07 12.25
C LEU A 34 -7.25 -6.40 12.70
N VAL A 35 -7.60 -6.12 13.96
CA VAL A 35 -8.97 -6.32 14.47
C VAL A 35 -9.98 -5.42 13.74
N LEU A 36 -9.55 -4.26 13.27
CA LEU A 36 -10.41 -3.35 12.50
C LEU A 36 -10.67 -3.83 11.07
N ILE A 37 -9.90 -4.82 10.60
CA ILE A 37 -10.00 -5.40 9.25
C ILE A 37 -10.23 -6.92 9.24
N ASP A 38 -10.60 -7.51 10.39
CA ASP A 38 -10.84 -8.96 10.59
C ASP A 38 -11.82 -9.54 9.56
N GLU A 39 -12.86 -8.79 9.19
CA GLU A 39 -13.88 -9.24 8.24
C GLU A 39 -13.44 -9.18 6.76
N ILE A 40 -12.23 -8.68 6.44
CA ILE A 40 -11.73 -8.58 5.07
C ILE A 40 -11.27 -9.96 4.60
N SER A 41 -11.93 -10.48 3.57
CA SER A 41 -11.42 -11.67 2.88
C SER A 41 -10.14 -11.34 2.10
N LEU A 42 -9.33 -12.36 1.82
CA LEU A 42 -8.13 -12.19 0.99
C LEU A 42 -8.46 -11.57 -0.39
N ASP A 43 -9.62 -11.91 -0.96
CA ASP A 43 -10.04 -11.37 -2.25
C ASP A 43 -10.47 -9.90 -2.14
N ASP A 44 -11.16 -9.51 -1.06
CA ASP A 44 -11.44 -8.09 -0.76
C ASP A 44 -10.15 -7.28 -0.61
N LEU A 45 -9.12 -7.85 0.03
CA LEU A 45 -7.82 -7.21 0.16
C LEU A 45 -7.14 -7.03 -1.20
N LYS A 46 -7.19 -8.03 -2.08
CA LYS A 46 -6.65 -7.92 -3.45
C LYS A 46 -7.37 -6.85 -4.25
N ASP A 47 -8.71 -6.79 -4.16
CA ASP A 47 -9.53 -5.79 -4.84
C ASP A 47 -9.22 -4.37 -4.33
N LEU A 48 -8.98 -4.24 -3.03
CA LEU A 48 -8.56 -2.98 -2.41
C LEU A 48 -7.17 -2.55 -2.89
N LEU A 49 -6.20 -3.46 -2.92
CA LEU A 49 -4.86 -3.19 -3.44
C LEU A 49 -4.89 -2.80 -4.92
N ASP A 50 -5.70 -3.48 -5.74
CA ASP A 50 -5.88 -3.14 -7.15
C ASP A 50 -6.54 -1.75 -7.34
N SER A 51 -7.54 -1.43 -6.51
CA SER A 51 -8.16 -0.09 -6.49
C SER A 51 -7.13 0.99 -6.14
N LEU A 52 -6.29 0.77 -5.13
CA LEU A 52 -5.22 1.70 -4.74
C LEU A 52 -4.13 1.86 -5.81
N VAL A 53 -3.88 0.82 -6.61
CA VAL A 53 -3.00 0.90 -7.80
C VAL A 53 -3.64 1.75 -8.89
N LYS A 54 -4.93 1.53 -9.19
CA LYS A 54 -5.69 2.34 -10.17
C LYS A 54 -5.75 3.83 -9.79
N GLU A 55 -5.85 4.12 -8.49
CA GLU A 55 -5.78 5.48 -7.95
C GLU A 55 -4.37 6.09 -7.96
N GLY A 56 -3.35 5.31 -8.29
CA GLY A 56 -1.95 5.75 -8.29
C GLY A 56 -1.36 5.98 -6.89
N ARG A 57 -2.00 5.42 -5.84
CA ARG A 57 -1.50 5.43 -4.47
C ARG A 57 -0.45 4.33 -4.26
N LEU A 58 -0.55 3.24 -5.02
CA LEU A 58 0.39 2.12 -5.02
C LEU A 58 0.99 1.88 -6.40
N ARG A 59 2.14 1.20 -6.42
CA ARG A 59 2.67 0.51 -7.60
C ARG A 59 2.56 -0.98 -7.35
N ALA A 60 2.18 -1.72 -8.38
CA ALA A 60 2.28 -3.17 -8.40
C ALA A 60 3.36 -3.60 -9.39
N LYS A 61 4.10 -4.64 -9.05
CA LYS A 61 5.09 -5.26 -9.94
C LYS A 61 5.20 -6.74 -9.61
N GLU A 62 5.28 -7.57 -10.65
CA GLU A 62 5.63 -8.97 -10.49
C GLU A 62 7.15 -9.11 -10.31
N LEU A 63 7.57 -9.78 -9.24
CA LEU A 63 8.96 -10.06 -8.89
C LEU A 63 9.05 -11.51 -8.41
N ASP A 64 9.91 -12.30 -9.06
CA ASP A 64 10.13 -13.71 -8.75
C ASP A 64 8.83 -14.57 -8.82
N GLY A 65 7.91 -14.21 -9.73
CA GLY A 65 6.61 -14.89 -9.89
C GLY A 65 5.53 -14.47 -8.88
N GLU A 66 5.83 -13.49 -8.02
CA GLU A 66 4.87 -12.97 -7.04
C GLU A 66 4.50 -11.51 -7.32
N LEU A 67 3.22 -11.18 -7.15
CA LEU A 67 2.76 -9.80 -7.20
C LEU A 67 3.15 -9.06 -5.91
N LYS A 68 3.92 -7.97 -6.06
CA LYS A 68 4.38 -7.15 -4.94
C LYS A 68 3.93 -5.70 -5.12
N TYR A 69 3.69 -5.05 -4.00
CA TYR A 69 3.16 -3.70 -3.89
C TYR A 69 4.15 -2.77 -3.21
N LYS A 70 4.10 -1.50 -3.57
CA LYS A 70 4.94 -0.45 -2.99
C LYS A 70 4.19 0.88 -3.00
N ARG A 71 4.30 1.64 -1.92
CA ARG A 71 3.62 2.93 -1.79
C ARG A 71 4.23 3.98 -2.71
N VAL A 72 3.37 4.76 -3.36
CA VAL A 72 3.81 5.91 -4.15
C VAL A 72 4.11 7.07 -3.22
N GLN A 73 5.36 7.50 -3.19
CA GLN A 73 5.74 8.74 -2.53
C GLN A 73 5.22 9.91 -3.37
N LYS A 74 4.19 10.62 -2.85
CA LYS A 74 3.76 11.88 -3.46
C LYS A 74 4.91 12.87 -3.37
N LYS A 75 5.56 13.14 -4.50
CA LYS A 75 6.58 14.19 -4.60
C LYS A 75 5.91 15.53 -4.35
N THR A 76 6.12 16.11 -3.17
CA THR A 76 5.69 17.48 -2.85
C THR A 76 6.40 18.46 -3.80
N LEU A 77 5.78 19.61 -4.10
CA LEU A 77 6.39 20.68 -4.92
C LEU A 77 7.83 21.03 -4.46
N LYS A 78 8.06 21.00 -3.14
CA LYS A 78 9.38 21.16 -2.52
C LYS A 78 10.41 20.13 -2.99
N SER A 79 10.02 18.85 -3.08
CA SER A 79 10.89 17.77 -3.60
C SER A 79 11.15 17.87 -5.11
N LYS A 80 10.24 18.48 -5.88
CA LYS A 80 10.44 18.76 -7.31
C LYS A 80 11.43 19.91 -7.50
N LEU A 81 11.27 21.02 -6.77
CA LEU A 81 12.14 22.20 -6.86
C LEU A 81 13.60 21.91 -6.45
N LEU A 82 13.82 21.13 -5.38
CA LEU A 82 15.17 20.74 -4.94
C LEU A 82 15.96 19.92 -5.97
N ARG A 83 15.28 19.30 -6.95
CA ARG A 83 15.92 18.53 -8.02
C ARG A 83 16.33 19.39 -9.23
N PHE A 84 15.77 20.59 -9.37
CA PHE A 84 16.11 21.55 -10.43
C PHE A 84 17.22 22.53 -10.02
N LEU A 85 17.51 22.65 -8.72
CA LEU A 85 18.57 23.51 -8.18
C LEU A 85 19.90 22.77 -7.96
N LYS A 86 20.03 21.53 -8.45
CA LYS A 86 21.22 20.70 -8.37
C LYS A 86 21.67 20.36 -9.78
#